data_AF-A0A7X8CZD0-F1
#
_entry.id   AF-A0A7X8CZD0-F1
#
_cell.length_a   1.000
_cell.length_b   1.000
_cell.length_c   1.000
_cell.angle_alpha   90.00
_cell.angle_beta   90.00
_cell.angle_gamma   90.00
#
_symmetry.space_group_name_H-M   'P 1'
#
loop_
_entity.id
_entity.type
_entity.pdbx_description
1 polymer ?
#
loop_
_entity_poly.entity_id
_entity_poly.type
_entity_poly.pdbx_seq_one_letter_code
_entity_poly.pdbx_strand_id
1 'polypeptide(L)'
;MGKITQEQRNLYFEKVKEYKKLIEARLSKEKTLQELLNSDDPGVAYKRIAAAEEALNVASHYMLVNSVSVALLGIKNEDYLAEARRAIARSIKHFEDTVTSYIDAPFSDYEKNLEAISDLSPQSRYQLLMKLGFAIKELEDAYGEMSRWKWAFIELWGKYATVAKNLLDLKNLPANLDFDSPNREVTYNHLTMVKRLFRDSADKYREKYEIFSNKAEDFRIAILFLNAIRRVHAVLGDRDDVEELKKKADIWTAKLESDIKKKEAPKR
;
A
#
# COMPACT_ATOMS: atom_id res chain seq x y z
N MET A 1 -34.00 14.24 -1.85
CA MET A 1 -32.92 14.59 -2.80
C MET A 1 -33.51 15.52 -3.85
N GLY A 2 -32.97 16.73 -4.00
CA GLY A 2 -33.44 17.69 -5.02
C GLY A 2 -33.14 17.19 -6.43
N LYS A 3 -34.01 17.50 -7.40
CA LYS A 3 -33.77 17.16 -8.81
C LYS A 3 -32.51 17.90 -9.27
N ILE A 4 -31.55 17.16 -9.83
CA ILE A 4 -30.33 17.71 -10.43
C ILE A 4 -30.73 18.68 -11.56
N THR A 5 -30.28 19.93 -11.49
CA THR A 5 -30.60 20.95 -12.49
C THR A 5 -29.72 20.80 -13.74
N GLN A 6 -30.19 21.35 -14.87
CA GLN A 6 -29.40 21.36 -16.10
C GLN A 6 -28.10 22.17 -15.94
N GLU A 7 -28.14 23.25 -15.15
CA GLU A 7 -26.97 24.06 -14.83
C GLU A 7 -25.91 23.27 -14.06
N GLN A 8 -26.32 22.49 -13.04
CA GLN A 8 -25.40 21.61 -12.29
C GLN A 8 -24.74 20.58 -13.21
N ARG A 9 -25.48 20.01 -14.16
CA ARG A 9 -24.93 19.08 -15.15
C ARG A 9 -23.93 19.75 -16.07
N ASN A 10 -24.26 20.93 -16.59
CA ASN A 10 -23.37 21.67 -17.49
C ASN A 10 -22.05 22.04 -16.78
N LEU A 11 -22.13 22.56 -15.55
CA LEU A 11 -20.97 22.89 -14.73
C LEU A 11 -20.11 21.66 -14.41
N TYR A 12 -20.75 20.53 -14.11
CA TYR A 12 -20.05 19.26 -13.93
C TYR A 12 -19.28 18.87 -15.19
N PHE A 13 -19.92 18.86 -16.37
CA PHE A 13 -19.26 18.46 -17.62
C PHE A 13 -18.09 19.38 -17.99
N GLU A 14 -18.22 20.67 -17.73
CA GLU A 14 -17.15 21.64 -17.96
C GLU A 14 -15.92 21.33 -17.08
N LYS A 15 -16.13 21.16 -15.75
CA LYS A 15 -15.03 20.82 -14.83
C LYS A 15 -14.41 19.46 -15.14
N VAL A 16 -15.21 18.44 -15.44
CA VAL A 16 -14.73 17.10 -15.76
C VAL A 16 -13.87 17.09 -17.04
N LYS A 17 -14.15 17.97 -18.00
CA LYS A 17 -13.41 18.04 -19.27
C LYS A 17 -11.93 18.33 -19.05
N GLU A 18 -11.58 19.24 -18.14
CA GLU A 18 -10.18 19.57 -17.83
C GLU A 18 -9.47 18.40 -17.16
N TYR A 19 -10.11 17.78 -16.16
CA TYR A 19 -9.55 16.61 -15.48
C TYR A 19 -9.35 15.42 -16.41
N LYS A 20 -10.26 15.18 -17.36
CA LYS A 20 -10.09 14.11 -18.37
C LYS A 20 -8.85 14.33 -19.23
N LYS A 21 -8.58 15.56 -19.67
CA LYS A 21 -7.36 15.88 -20.43
C LYS A 21 -6.11 15.62 -19.61
N LEU A 22 -6.11 15.97 -18.32
CA LEU A 22 -5.00 15.69 -17.42
C LEU A 22 -4.79 14.19 -17.23
N ILE A 23 -5.87 13.42 -17.06
CA ILE A 23 -5.83 11.95 -16.96
C ILE A 23 -5.22 11.34 -18.22
N GLU A 24 -5.69 11.74 -19.41
CA GLU A 24 -5.19 11.21 -20.69
C GLU A 24 -3.70 11.53 -20.89
N ALA A 25 -3.26 12.75 -20.58
CA ALA A 25 -1.85 13.13 -20.67
C ALA A 25 -0.97 12.30 -19.72
N ARG A 26 -1.43 12.06 -18.49
CA ARG A 26 -0.72 11.27 -17.48
C ARG A 26 -0.69 9.79 -17.84
N LEU A 27 -1.77 9.23 -18.35
CA LEU A 27 -1.83 7.86 -18.88
C LEU A 27 -0.88 7.65 -20.06
N SER A 28 -0.80 8.62 -20.97
CA SER A 28 0.14 8.58 -22.10
C SER A 28 1.60 8.56 -21.62
N LYS A 29 1.91 9.38 -20.61
CA LYS A 29 3.24 9.41 -19.99
C LYS A 29 3.55 8.11 -19.24
N GLU A 30 2.60 7.57 -18.47
CA GLU A 30 2.71 6.26 -17.81
C GLU A 30 3.02 5.16 -18.84
N LYS A 31 2.28 5.13 -19.95
CA LYS A 31 2.48 4.16 -21.03
C LYS A 31 3.87 4.28 -21.67
N THR A 32 4.32 5.50 -21.94
CA THR A 32 5.66 5.76 -22.49
C THR A 32 6.74 5.24 -21.54
N LEU A 33 6.59 5.49 -20.24
CA LEU A 33 7.52 4.96 -19.24
C LEU A 33 7.52 3.43 -19.21
N GLN A 34 6.35 2.79 -19.32
CA GLN A 34 6.22 1.33 -19.36
C GLN A 34 6.89 0.72 -20.60
N GLU A 35 6.76 1.35 -21.77
CA GLU A 35 7.44 0.90 -23.00
C GLU A 35 8.97 0.95 -22.83
N LEU A 36 9.47 1.98 -22.14
CA LEU A 36 10.89 2.15 -21.80
C LEU A 36 11.38 1.19 -20.69
N LEU A 37 10.50 0.41 -20.04
CA LEU A 37 10.91 -0.64 -19.10
C LEU A 37 11.36 -1.93 -19.80
N ASN A 38 11.05 -2.09 -21.09
CA ASN A 38 11.40 -3.27 -21.87
C ASN A 38 12.80 -3.20 -22.49
N SER A 39 13.48 -2.05 -22.38
CA SER A 39 14.88 -1.89 -22.77
C SER A 39 15.82 -2.23 -21.60
N ASP A 40 16.93 -2.93 -21.86
CA ASP A 40 18.01 -3.24 -20.89
C ASP A 40 18.81 -2.00 -20.44
N ASP A 41 18.11 -0.92 -20.09
CA ASP A 41 18.70 0.39 -19.79
C ASP A 41 19.10 0.51 -18.31
N PRO A 42 20.36 0.88 -17.98
CA PRO A 42 20.74 1.25 -16.62
C PRO A 42 19.89 2.44 -16.12
N GLY A 43 18.89 2.14 -15.28
CA GLY A 43 17.92 3.13 -14.79
C GLY A 43 16.47 2.66 -14.78
N VAL A 44 16.21 1.40 -15.18
CA VAL A 44 14.86 0.78 -15.13
C VAL A 44 14.17 0.99 -13.77
N ALA A 45 14.89 0.87 -12.66
CA ALA A 45 14.32 1.05 -11.32
C ALA A 45 13.76 2.47 -11.10
N TYR A 46 14.49 3.51 -11.52
CA TYR A 46 14.01 4.90 -11.46
C TYR A 46 12.82 5.13 -12.39
N LYS A 47 12.83 4.54 -13.59
CA LYS A 47 11.68 4.60 -14.51
C LYS A 47 10.44 3.94 -13.91
N ARG A 48 10.59 2.83 -13.17
CA ARG A 48 9.48 2.18 -12.44
C ARG A 48 8.91 3.10 -11.37
N ILE A 49 9.75 3.78 -10.60
CA ILE A 49 9.29 4.75 -9.59
C ILE A 49 8.55 5.93 -10.24
N ALA A 50 9.08 6.46 -11.34
CA ALA A 50 8.40 7.50 -12.11
C ALA A 50 7.03 7.03 -12.63
N ALA A 51 6.94 5.78 -13.14
CA ALA A 51 5.67 5.19 -13.55
C ALA A 51 4.70 5.01 -12.37
N ALA A 52 5.21 4.63 -11.20
CA ALA A 52 4.42 4.52 -9.97
C ALA A 52 3.83 5.87 -9.55
N GLU A 53 4.60 6.97 -9.67
CA GLU A 53 4.12 8.33 -9.41
C GLU A 53 3.08 8.79 -10.42
N GLU A 54 3.28 8.53 -11.72
CA GLU A 54 2.28 8.87 -12.74
C GLU A 54 0.97 8.11 -12.51
N ALA A 55 1.02 6.83 -12.13
CA ALA A 55 -0.15 6.05 -11.77
C ALA A 55 -0.88 6.61 -10.52
N LEU A 56 -0.15 7.10 -9.51
CA LEU A 56 -0.76 7.79 -8.35
C LEU A 56 -1.44 9.09 -8.76
N ASN A 57 -0.78 9.89 -9.60
CA ASN A 57 -1.37 11.12 -10.10
C ASN A 57 -2.67 10.82 -10.86
N VAL A 58 -2.70 9.78 -11.71
CA VAL A 58 -3.92 9.34 -12.38
C VAL A 58 -5.02 8.98 -11.37
N ALA A 59 -4.69 8.23 -10.31
CA ALA A 59 -5.64 7.89 -9.26
C ALA A 59 -6.23 9.15 -8.58
N SER A 60 -5.39 10.12 -8.22
CA SER A 60 -5.84 11.39 -7.61
C SER A 60 -6.78 12.16 -8.53
N HIS A 61 -6.52 12.22 -9.84
CA HIS A 61 -7.44 12.89 -10.77
C HIS A 61 -8.78 12.16 -10.88
N TYR A 62 -8.81 10.83 -10.90
CA TYR A 62 -10.06 10.08 -10.86
C TYR A 62 -10.87 10.34 -9.58
N MET A 63 -10.19 10.37 -8.42
CA MET A 63 -10.82 10.70 -7.14
C MET A 63 -11.36 12.13 -7.13
N LEU A 64 -10.62 13.10 -7.68
CA LEU A 64 -11.08 14.48 -7.83
C LEU A 64 -12.34 14.57 -8.69
N VAL A 65 -12.41 13.85 -9.82
CA VAL A 65 -13.63 13.82 -10.65
C VAL A 65 -14.82 13.24 -9.88
N ASN A 66 -14.61 12.19 -9.09
CA ASN A 66 -15.65 11.69 -8.18
C ASN A 66 -16.06 12.75 -7.14
N SER A 67 -15.11 13.45 -6.52
CA SER A 67 -15.40 14.51 -5.56
C SER A 67 -16.21 15.66 -6.18
N VAL A 68 -15.92 16.02 -7.43
CA VAL A 68 -16.73 16.99 -8.21
C VAL A 68 -18.14 16.45 -8.49
N SER A 69 -18.27 15.17 -8.82
CA SER A 69 -19.58 14.51 -9.00
C SER A 69 -20.42 14.57 -7.72
N VAL A 70 -19.82 14.24 -6.58
CA VAL A 70 -20.50 14.30 -5.28
C VAL A 70 -20.87 15.74 -4.92
N ALA A 71 -19.95 16.70 -5.10
CA ALA A 71 -20.19 18.09 -4.74
C ALA A 71 -21.27 18.78 -5.59
N LEU A 72 -21.33 18.51 -6.91
CA LEU A 72 -22.25 19.18 -7.82
C LEU A 72 -23.55 18.42 -8.04
N LEU A 73 -23.50 17.09 -8.03
CA LEU A 73 -24.64 16.23 -8.38
C LEU A 73 -25.18 15.44 -7.19
N GLY A 74 -24.44 15.38 -6.07
CA GLY A 74 -24.80 14.55 -4.92
C GLY A 74 -24.66 13.05 -5.17
N ILE A 75 -23.99 12.65 -6.26
CA ILE A 75 -23.90 11.25 -6.70
C ILE A 75 -22.44 10.82 -6.73
N LYS A 76 -22.14 9.68 -6.10
CA LYS A 76 -20.84 9.00 -6.21
C LYS A 76 -20.68 8.40 -7.60
N ASN A 77 -19.49 8.54 -8.18
CA ASN A 77 -19.16 7.94 -9.46
C ASN A 77 -18.31 6.68 -9.25
N GLU A 78 -18.97 5.53 -9.18
CA GLU A 78 -18.29 4.25 -8.91
C GLU A 78 -17.31 3.84 -10.01
N ASP A 79 -17.53 4.25 -11.26
CA ASP A 79 -16.63 3.94 -12.37
C ASP A 79 -15.28 4.65 -12.19
N TYR A 80 -15.28 5.94 -11.86
CA TYR A 80 -14.04 6.66 -11.58
C TYR A 80 -13.35 6.14 -10.31
N LEU A 81 -14.09 5.74 -9.28
CA LEU A 81 -13.50 5.09 -8.11
C LEU A 81 -12.86 3.74 -8.47
N ALA A 82 -13.47 2.97 -9.37
CA ALA A 82 -12.90 1.71 -9.83
C ALA A 82 -11.61 1.93 -10.62
N GLU A 83 -11.56 2.96 -11.48
CA GLU A 83 -10.34 3.34 -12.20
C GLU A 83 -9.24 3.88 -11.27
N ALA A 84 -9.61 4.68 -10.27
CA ALA A 84 -8.67 5.14 -9.24
C ALA A 84 -8.03 3.96 -8.50
N ARG A 85 -8.84 2.97 -8.11
CA ARG A 85 -8.34 1.73 -7.48
C ARG A 85 -7.39 0.95 -8.39
N ARG A 86 -7.71 0.83 -9.68
CA ARG A 86 -6.83 0.16 -10.65
C ARG A 86 -5.50 0.91 -10.77
N ALA A 87 -5.53 2.24 -10.81
CA ALA A 87 -4.33 3.07 -10.89
C ALA A 87 -3.45 2.93 -9.62
N ILE A 88 -4.04 2.94 -8.42
CA ILE A 88 -3.31 2.64 -7.17
C ILE A 88 -2.69 1.25 -7.21
N ALA A 89 -3.43 0.24 -7.67
CA ALA A 89 -2.89 -1.13 -7.78
C ALA A 89 -1.70 -1.21 -8.76
N ARG A 90 -1.73 -0.46 -9.88
CA ARG A 90 -0.58 -0.36 -10.80
C ARG A 90 0.61 0.33 -10.14
N SER A 91 0.37 1.41 -9.38
CA SER A 91 1.44 2.09 -8.64
C SER A 91 2.13 1.16 -7.65
N ILE A 92 1.36 0.44 -6.83
CA ILE A 92 1.88 -0.56 -5.90
C ILE A 92 2.67 -1.62 -6.64
N LYS A 93 2.16 -2.13 -7.76
CA LYS A 93 2.89 -3.11 -8.57
C LYS A 93 4.24 -2.58 -9.04
N HIS A 94 4.31 -1.34 -9.53
CA HIS A 94 5.59 -0.73 -9.92
C HIS A 94 6.56 -0.62 -8.75
N PHE A 95 6.09 -0.33 -7.54
CA PHE A 95 6.92 -0.40 -6.35
C PHE A 95 7.34 -1.83 -5.98
N GLU A 96 6.43 -2.81 -6.03
CA GLU A 96 6.76 -4.23 -5.82
C GLU A 96 7.80 -4.73 -6.82
N ASP A 97 7.70 -4.35 -8.10
CA ASP A 97 8.68 -4.68 -9.14
C ASP A 97 10.02 -3.95 -8.92
N THR A 98 10.04 -2.90 -8.09
CA THR A 98 11.26 -2.16 -7.73
C THR A 98 11.92 -2.77 -6.50
N VAL A 99 11.17 -2.92 -5.40
CA VAL A 99 11.69 -3.33 -4.07
C VAL A 99 11.22 -4.70 -3.58
N THR A 100 10.61 -5.51 -4.44
CA THR A 100 9.99 -6.82 -4.16
C THR A 100 8.67 -6.74 -3.39
N SER A 101 7.90 -7.84 -3.43
CA SER A 101 6.66 -8.05 -2.66
C SER A 101 6.88 -8.92 -1.41
N TYR A 102 8.11 -9.03 -0.91
CA TYR A 102 8.43 -9.92 0.20
C TYR A 102 8.01 -9.34 1.56
N ILE A 103 7.04 -9.99 2.21
CA ILE A 103 6.51 -9.58 3.52
C ILE A 103 7.54 -9.85 4.63
N ASP A 104 7.79 -11.12 4.94
CA ASP A 104 8.81 -11.57 5.88
C ASP A 104 9.98 -12.21 5.12
N ALA A 105 11.03 -11.43 4.89
CA ALA A 105 12.28 -11.90 4.31
C ALA A 105 13.46 -11.15 4.95
N PRO A 106 14.64 -11.81 5.09
CA PRO A 106 15.90 -11.15 5.38
C PRO A 106 16.17 -9.95 4.45
N PHE A 107 16.85 -8.92 4.97
CA PHE A 107 17.19 -7.73 4.16
C PHE A 107 18.09 -8.07 2.97
N SER A 108 19.00 -9.04 3.14
CA SER A 108 19.91 -9.54 2.10
C SER A 108 19.20 -9.97 0.80
N ASP A 109 17.94 -10.39 0.90
CA ASP A 109 17.20 -10.97 -0.21
C ASP A 109 16.69 -9.90 -1.18
N TYR A 110 16.57 -8.64 -0.73
CA TYR A 110 16.10 -7.50 -1.54
C TYR A 110 17.02 -6.28 -1.43
N GLU A 111 18.19 -6.41 -0.81
CA GLU A 111 19.17 -5.34 -0.67
C GLU A 111 19.56 -4.74 -2.03
N LYS A 112 19.86 -5.60 -3.02
CA LYS A 112 20.23 -5.18 -4.39
C LYS A 112 19.16 -4.34 -5.08
N ASN A 113 17.89 -4.63 -4.79
CA ASN A 113 16.76 -3.87 -5.32
C ASN A 113 16.70 -2.45 -4.75
N LEU A 114 17.01 -2.31 -3.46
CA LEU A 114 17.08 -1.01 -2.80
C LEU A 114 18.34 -0.23 -3.21
N GLU A 115 19.46 -0.93 -3.43
CA GLU A 115 20.70 -0.35 -3.96
C GLU A 115 20.51 0.21 -5.38
N ALA A 116 19.65 -0.41 -6.20
CA ALA A 116 19.32 0.10 -7.53
C ALA A 116 18.62 1.47 -7.54
N ILE A 117 18.17 1.94 -6.36
CA ILE A 117 17.55 3.25 -6.15
C ILE A 117 18.27 4.05 -5.04
N SER A 118 19.56 3.81 -4.86
CA SER A 118 20.38 4.44 -3.81
C SER A 118 20.34 5.96 -3.84
N ASP A 119 20.19 6.58 -5.01
CA ASP A 119 20.19 8.04 -5.17
C ASP A 119 18.90 8.70 -4.68
N LEU A 120 17.83 7.92 -4.46
CA LEU A 120 16.64 8.43 -3.79
C LEU A 120 16.91 8.63 -2.31
N SER A 121 16.92 9.90 -1.90
CA SER A 121 17.05 10.28 -0.50
C SER A 121 15.99 9.61 0.38
N PRO A 122 16.27 9.37 1.68
CA PRO A 122 15.28 8.88 2.63
C PRO A 122 14.00 9.73 2.65
N GLN A 123 14.14 11.05 2.50
CA GLN A 123 13.03 12.00 2.40
C GLN A 123 12.14 11.74 1.18
N SER A 124 12.74 11.54 0.00
CA SER A 124 11.99 11.24 -1.22
C SER A 124 11.24 9.92 -1.10
N ARG A 125 11.89 8.86 -0.58
CA ARG A 125 11.25 7.56 -0.35
C ARG A 125 10.05 7.67 0.59
N TYR A 126 10.21 8.38 1.70
CA TYR A 126 9.14 8.59 2.66
C TYR A 126 7.97 9.40 2.07
N GLN A 127 8.25 10.45 1.30
CA GLN A 127 7.20 11.25 0.63
C GLN A 127 6.39 10.44 -0.38
N LEU A 128 7.03 9.55 -1.14
CA LEU A 128 6.32 8.65 -2.06
C LEU A 128 5.33 7.74 -1.32
N LEU A 129 5.77 7.19 -0.18
CA LEU A 129 4.91 6.36 0.66
C LEU A 129 3.75 7.16 1.26
N MET A 130 3.99 8.39 1.74
CA MET A 130 2.93 9.26 2.23
C MET A 130 1.87 9.53 1.14
N LYS A 131 2.29 9.84 -0.10
CA LYS A 131 1.37 10.04 -1.23
C LYS A 131 0.53 8.79 -1.49
N LEU A 132 1.14 7.61 -1.52
CA LEU A 132 0.46 6.34 -1.76
C LEU A 132 -0.52 6.01 -0.63
N GLY A 133 -0.10 6.13 0.63
CA GLY A 133 -0.96 5.90 1.79
C GLY A 133 -2.15 6.86 1.85
N PHE A 134 -1.93 8.14 1.52
CA PHE A 134 -3.00 9.12 1.39
C PHE A 134 -4.00 8.74 0.30
N ALA A 135 -3.52 8.34 -0.89
CA ALA A 135 -4.39 7.95 -2.00
C ALA A 135 -5.23 6.70 -1.68
N ILE A 136 -4.68 5.70 -0.98
CA ILE A 136 -5.44 4.52 -0.54
C ILE A 136 -6.53 4.93 0.45
N LYS A 137 -6.19 5.77 1.44
CA LYS A 137 -7.13 6.24 2.46
C LYS A 137 -8.27 7.06 1.85
N GLU A 138 -7.95 8.01 0.97
CA GLU A 138 -8.94 8.83 0.26
C GLU A 138 -9.89 7.96 -0.56
N LEU A 139 -9.37 6.94 -1.25
CA LEU A 139 -10.19 6.00 -2.02
C LEU A 139 -11.13 5.19 -1.10
N GLU A 140 -10.61 4.66 0.01
CA GLU A 140 -11.39 3.90 0.99
C GLU A 140 -12.54 4.75 1.57
N ASP A 141 -12.25 5.98 1.95
CA ASP A 141 -13.23 6.93 2.47
C ASP A 141 -14.28 7.31 1.41
N ALA A 142 -13.85 7.48 0.15
CA ALA A 142 -14.77 7.78 -0.96
C ALA A 142 -15.77 6.65 -1.23
N TYR A 143 -15.34 5.39 -1.14
CA TYR A 143 -16.25 4.24 -1.17
C TYR A 143 -17.17 4.21 0.06
N GLY A 144 -16.60 4.41 1.24
CA GLY A 144 -17.31 4.40 2.52
C GLY A 144 -17.38 3.01 3.18
N GLU A 145 -17.69 2.99 4.48
CA GLU A 145 -17.55 1.82 5.36
C GLU A 145 -18.45 0.62 5.00
N MET A 146 -19.63 0.88 4.42
CA MET A 146 -20.58 -0.17 4.00
C MET A 146 -20.30 -0.70 2.59
N SER A 147 -19.20 -0.27 1.96
CA SER A 147 -18.84 -0.71 0.62
C SER A 147 -18.53 -2.22 0.59
N ARG A 148 -19.00 -2.89 -0.46
CA ARG A 148 -18.62 -4.28 -0.78
C ARG A 148 -17.10 -4.47 -0.94
N TRP A 149 -16.37 -3.39 -1.12
CA TRP A 149 -14.92 -3.39 -1.33
C TRP A 149 -14.10 -3.34 -0.03
N LYS A 150 -14.74 -3.24 1.15
CA LYS A 150 -14.05 -3.17 2.46
C LYS A 150 -12.94 -4.20 2.62
N TRP A 151 -13.21 -5.47 2.29
CA TRP A 151 -12.23 -6.56 2.42
C TRP A 151 -11.11 -6.50 1.37
N ALA A 152 -11.36 -5.89 0.20
CA ALA A 152 -10.34 -5.69 -0.82
C ALA A 152 -9.33 -4.60 -0.42
N PHE A 153 -9.73 -3.63 0.42
CA PHE A 153 -8.80 -2.63 0.95
C PHE A 153 -7.77 -3.23 1.90
N ILE A 154 -8.10 -4.30 2.62
CA ILE A 154 -7.14 -5.01 3.47
C ILE A 154 -5.98 -5.57 2.64
N GLU A 155 -6.28 -6.09 1.45
CA GLU A 155 -5.25 -6.58 0.52
C GLU A 155 -4.39 -5.42 0.00
N LEU A 156 -5.01 -4.29 -0.32
CA LEU A 156 -4.31 -3.10 -0.80
C LEU A 156 -3.39 -2.50 0.26
N TRP A 157 -3.88 -2.36 1.50
CA TRP A 157 -3.11 -1.92 2.66
C TRP A 157 -1.97 -2.87 2.98
N GLY A 158 -2.17 -4.20 2.88
CA GLY A 158 -1.12 -5.18 3.08
C GLY A 158 0.02 -5.07 2.06
N LYS A 159 -0.31 -4.89 0.77
CA LYS A 159 0.72 -4.67 -0.27
C LYS A 159 1.47 -3.35 -0.05
N TYR A 160 0.74 -2.28 0.28
CA TYR A 160 1.35 -1.00 0.63
C TYR A 160 2.30 -1.13 1.83
N ALA A 161 1.90 -1.84 2.88
CA ALA A 161 2.73 -2.08 4.05
C ALA A 161 4.03 -2.80 3.69
N THR A 162 3.94 -3.80 2.80
CA THR A 162 5.08 -4.57 2.31
C THR A 162 6.07 -3.69 1.55
N VAL A 163 5.58 -2.90 0.60
CA VAL A 163 6.38 -1.90 -0.14
C VAL A 163 7.00 -0.89 0.80
N ALA A 164 6.25 -0.39 1.79
CA ALA A 164 6.74 0.57 2.76
C ALA A 164 7.94 0.04 3.56
N LYS A 165 7.90 -1.24 3.96
CA LYS A 165 9.04 -1.90 4.61
C LYS A 165 10.20 -2.09 3.65
N ASN A 166 9.95 -2.54 2.42
CA ASN A 166 11.01 -2.84 1.47
C ASN A 166 11.76 -1.60 0.95
N LEU A 167 11.14 -0.42 1.03
CA LEU A 167 11.78 0.87 0.78
C LEU A 167 12.61 1.39 1.96
N LEU A 168 12.49 0.80 3.15
CA LEU A 168 13.26 1.18 4.32
C LEU A 168 14.64 0.52 4.26
N ASP A 169 15.68 1.34 4.38
CA ASP A 169 17.07 0.85 4.44
C ASP A 169 17.34 0.27 5.84
N LEU A 170 17.16 -1.06 5.98
CA LEU A 170 17.39 -1.75 7.24
C LEU A 170 18.87 -1.90 7.58
N LYS A 171 19.78 -1.84 6.58
CA LYS A 171 21.23 -1.97 6.78
C LYS A 171 21.78 -0.75 7.50
N ASN A 172 21.37 0.44 7.06
CA ASN A 172 21.80 1.70 7.68
C ASN A 172 20.79 2.21 8.73
N LEU A 173 19.78 1.43 9.10
CA LEU A 173 18.72 1.87 10.01
C LEU A 173 19.25 2.35 11.37
N PRO A 174 20.11 1.61 12.09
CA PRO A 174 20.64 2.09 13.38
C PRO A 174 21.45 3.38 13.24
N ALA A 175 22.30 3.48 12.21
CA ALA A 175 23.11 4.65 11.93
C ALA A 175 22.25 5.87 11.56
N ASN A 176 21.19 5.66 10.77
CA ASN A 176 20.27 6.72 10.38
C ASN A 176 19.42 7.22 11.55
N LEU A 177 19.19 6.41 12.59
CA LEU A 177 18.42 6.77 13.80
C LEU A 177 19.27 7.46 14.89
N ASP A 178 20.58 7.50 14.72
CA ASP A 178 21.50 8.23 15.60
C ASP A 178 21.11 9.72 15.69
N PHE A 179 21.29 10.34 16.86
CA PHE A 179 21.00 11.75 17.11
C PHE A 179 21.72 12.70 16.15
N ASP A 180 22.92 12.34 15.70
CA ASP A 180 23.74 13.17 14.81
C ASP A 180 23.40 12.98 13.32
N SER A 181 22.53 12.03 12.99
CA SER A 181 22.15 11.76 11.61
C SER A 181 21.21 12.84 11.05
N PRO A 182 21.52 13.45 9.90
CA PRO A 182 20.61 14.40 9.24
C PRO A 182 19.31 13.72 8.75
N ASN A 183 19.30 12.39 8.64
CA ASN A 183 18.14 11.61 8.19
C ASN A 183 17.32 11.06 9.36
N ARG A 184 17.65 11.40 10.61
CA ARG A 184 17.02 10.80 11.80
C ARG A 184 15.52 10.93 11.83
N GLU A 185 15.02 12.15 11.68
CA GLU A 185 13.58 12.43 11.80
C GLU A 185 12.79 11.66 10.74
N VAL A 186 13.21 11.75 9.47
CA VAL A 186 12.53 11.04 8.38
C VAL A 186 12.60 9.53 8.54
N THR A 187 13.75 9.00 8.95
CA THR A 187 13.93 7.55 9.16
C THR A 187 13.06 7.06 10.30
N TYR A 188 12.98 7.81 11.40
CA TYR A 188 12.12 7.52 12.54
C TYR A 188 10.63 7.51 12.13
N ASN A 189 10.20 8.51 11.35
CA ASN A 189 8.84 8.60 10.86
C ASN A 189 8.49 7.45 9.91
N HIS A 190 9.39 7.10 8.99
CA HIS A 190 9.22 5.96 8.09
C HIS A 190 9.17 4.64 8.86
N LEU A 191 10.08 4.40 9.80
CA LEU A 191 10.07 3.22 10.67
C LEU A 191 8.77 3.11 11.47
N THR A 192 8.31 4.20 12.08
CA THR A 192 7.06 4.25 12.86
C THR A 192 5.86 3.90 11.98
N MET A 193 5.83 4.45 10.76
CA MET A 193 4.80 4.13 9.78
C MET A 193 4.81 2.63 9.42
N VAL A 194 5.98 2.03 9.18
CA VAL A 194 6.10 0.59 8.87
C VAL A 194 5.62 -0.28 10.04
N LYS A 195 6.07 0.01 11.27
CA LYS A 195 5.63 -0.72 12.48
C LYS A 195 4.10 -0.66 12.63
N ARG A 196 3.49 0.52 12.43
CA ARG A 196 2.03 0.68 12.46
C ARG A 196 1.34 -0.14 11.36
N LEU A 197 1.78 0.01 10.11
CA LEU A 197 1.16 -0.67 8.96
C LEU A 197 1.21 -2.19 9.08
N PHE A 198 2.30 -2.76 9.59
CA PHE A 198 2.41 -4.20 9.80
C PHE A 198 1.50 -4.70 10.92
N ARG A 199 1.39 -3.97 12.02
CA ARG A 199 0.46 -4.29 13.11
C ARG A 199 -0.99 -4.26 12.62
N ASP A 200 -1.37 -3.17 11.96
CA ASP A 200 -2.72 -2.98 11.43
C ASP A 200 -3.06 -4.05 10.39
N SER A 201 -2.12 -4.33 9.47
CA SER A 201 -2.31 -5.38 8.46
C SER A 201 -2.48 -6.76 9.12
N ALA A 202 -1.64 -7.12 10.09
CA ALA A 202 -1.76 -8.38 10.80
C ALA A 202 -3.14 -8.54 11.45
N ASP A 203 -3.59 -7.54 12.20
CA ASP A 203 -4.88 -7.60 12.89
C ASP A 203 -6.05 -7.59 11.88
N LYS A 204 -5.96 -6.83 10.77
CA LYS A 204 -7.01 -6.78 9.73
C LYS A 204 -7.11 -8.05 8.89
N TYR A 205 -6.01 -8.70 8.53
CA TYR A 205 -6.05 -10.00 7.85
C TYR A 205 -6.63 -11.08 8.76
N ARG A 206 -6.33 -11.04 10.07
CA ARG A 206 -6.96 -11.93 11.04
C ARG A 206 -8.47 -11.65 11.17
N GLU A 207 -8.87 -10.38 11.26
CA GLU A 207 -10.29 -9.98 11.26
C GLU A 207 -11.02 -10.50 10.01
N LYS A 208 -10.39 -10.36 8.82
CA LYS A 208 -10.92 -10.89 7.56
C LYS A 208 -11.10 -12.41 7.59
N TYR A 209 -10.14 -13.16 8.15
CA TYR A 209 -10.28 -14.60 8.33
C TYR A 209 -11.47 -14.95 9.24
N GLU A 210 -11.57 -14.31 10.41
CA GLU A 210 -12.56 -14.64 11.43
C GLU A 210 -13.99 -14.23 11.05
N ILE A 211 -14.16 -13.11 10.34
CA ILE A 211 -15.47 -12.51 10.07
C ILE A 211 -15.99 -12.83 8.66
N PHE A 212 -15.10 -12.91 7.66
CA PHE A 212 -15.52 -12.92 6.26
C PHE A 212 -15.11 -14.18 5.51
N SER A 213 -13.80 -14.43 5.38
CA SER A 213 -13.31 -15.40 4.40
C SER A 213 -13.28 -16.83 4.94
N ASN A 214 -13.00 -17.01 6.24
CA ASN A 214 -12.69 -18.31 6.85
C ASN A 214 -11.56 -19.09 6.12
N LYS A 215 -10.77 -18.42 5.28
CA LYS A 215 -9.67 -18.99 4.51
C LYS A 215 -8.40 -18.97 5.34
N ALA A 216 -7.82 -20.14 5.57
CA ALA A 216 -6.56 -20.27 6.30
C ALA A 216 -5.46 -19.33 5.79
N GLU A 217 -5.47 -19.03 4.49
CA GLU A 217 -4.49 -18.13 3.85
C GLU A 217 -4.51 -16.71 4.41
N ASP A 218 -5.67 -16.13 4.68
CA ASP A 218 -5.75 -14.78 5.27
C ASP A 218 -5.12 -14.78 6.68
N PHE A 219 -5.29 -15.86 7.46
CA PHE A 219 -4.67 -15.97 8.78
C PHE A 219 -3.15 -16.24 8.69
N ARG A 220 -2.68 -16.99 7.69
CA ARG A 220 -1.24 -17.15 7.43
C ARG A 220 -0.58 -15.83 7.08
N ILE A 221 -1.22 -15.01 6.23
CA ILE A 221 -0.73 -13.66 5.89
C ILE A 221 -0.66 -12.79 7.15
N ALA A 222 -1.65 -12.86 8.03
CA ALA A 222 -1.63 -12.15 9.31
C ALA A 222 -0.41 -12.52 10.18
N ILE A 223 -0.08 -13.82 10.26
CA ILE A 223 1.10 -14.33 10.97
C ILE A 223 2.40 -13.88 10.28
N LEU A 224 2.44 -13.86 8.94
CA LEU A 224 3.59 -13.34 8.19
C LEU A 224 3.88 -11.86 8.53
N PHE A 225 2.85 -11.02 8.65
CA PHE A 225 3.05 -9.63 9.08
C PHE A 225 3.59 -9.53 10.52
N LEU A 226 3.14 -10.38 11.45
CA LEU A 226 3.70 -10.43 12.81
C LEU A 226 5.17 -10.83 12.83
N ASN A 227 5.56 -11.82 12.02
CA ASN A 227 6.96 -12.24 11.92
C ASN A 227 7.82 -11.16 11.24
N ALA A 228 7.28 -10.47 10.23
CA ALA A 228 7.96 -9.37 9.57
C ALA A 228 8.23 -8.19 10.52
N ILE A 229 7.27 -7.77 11.35
CA ILE A 229 7.50 -6.72 12.36
C ILE A 229 8.47 -7.19 13.45
N ARG A 230 8.42 -8.46 13.85
CA ARG A 230 9.40 -9.05 14.78
C ARG A 230 10.82 -8.93 14.23
N ARG A 231 11.02 -9.17 12.93
CA ARG A 231 12.33 -9.00 12.28
C ARG A 231 12.81 -7.55 12.32
N VAL A 232 11.93 -6.58 12.14
CA VAL A 232 12.27 -5.15 12.27
C VAL A 232 12.74 -4.82 13.68
N HIS A 233 12.04 -5.30 14.72
CA HIS A 233 12.48 -5.13 16.12
C HIS A 233 13.82 -5.84 16.41
N ALA A 234 14.05 -7.02 15.82
CA ALA A 234 15.32 -7.72 15.95
C ALA A 234 16.50 -6.94 15.36
N VAL A 235 16.31 -6.22 14.24
CA VAL A 235 17.33 -5.32 13.66
C VAL A 235 17.66 -4.15 14.59
N LEU A 236 16.68 -3.66 15.35
CA LEU A 236 16.85 -2.55 16.30
C LEU A 236 17.42 -3.01 17.66
N GLY A 237 17.47 -4.32 17.92
CA GLY A 237 17.88 -4.86 19.21
C GLY A 237 16.80 -4.82 20.30
N ASP A 238 15.54 -4.59 19.93
CA ASP A 238 14.39 -4.49 20.84
C ASP A 238 13.97 -5.89 21.35
N ARG A 239 14.70 -6.45 22.31
CA ARG A 239 14.52 -7.86 22.76
C ARG A 239 13.13 -8.17 23.32
N ASP A 240 12.55 -7.24 24.07
CA ASP A 240 11.25 -7.42 24.72
C ASP A 240 10.13 -7.52 23.66
N ASP A 241 10.13 -6.61 22.69
CA ASP A 241 9.18 -6.63 21.56
C ASP A 241 9.34 -7.89 20.71
N VAL A 242 10.57 -8.35 20.49
CA VAL A 242 10.84 -9.59 19.73
C VAL A 242 10.18 -10.79 20.40
N GLU A 243 10.32 -10.91 21.72
CA GLU A 243 9.76 -12.04 22.48
C GLU A 243 8.23 -11.95 22.59
N GLU A 244 7.66 -10.75 22.76
CA GLU A 244 6.22 -10.54 22.75
C GLU A 244 5.60 -10.94 21.40
N LEU A 245 6.16 -10.45 20.29
CA LEU A 245 5.67 -10.74 18.95
C LEU A 245 5.82 -12.22 18.59
N LYS A 246 6.88 -12.88 19.07
CA LYS A 246 7.07 -14.32 18.93
C LYS A 246 5.96 -15.09 19.64
N LYS A 247 5.71 -14.80 20.93
CA LYS A 247 4.60 -15.42 21.68
C LYS A 247 3.25 -15.20 20.99
N LYS A 248 2.98 -13.99 20.49
CA LYS A 248 1.75 -13.68 19.74
C LYS A 248 1.64 -14.54 18.47
N ALA A 249 2.73 -14.66 17.69
CA ALA A 249 2.76 -15.47 16.47
C ALA A 249 2.57 -16.97 16.75
N ASP A 250 3.17 -17.50 17.82
CA ASP A 250 3.04 -18.91 18.22
C ASP A 250 1.59 -19.23 18.63
N ILE A 251 0.95 -18.35 19.41
CA ILE A 251 -0.47 -18.48 19.79
C ILE A 251 -1.36 -18.48 18.54
N TRP A 252 -1.09 -17.60 17.57
CA TRP A 252 -1.88 -17.50 16.35
C TRP A 252 -1.70 -18.73 15.45
N THR A 253 -0.48 -19.23 15.37
CA THR A 253 -0.14 -20.46 14.62
C THR A 253 -0.86 -21.66 15.22
N ALA A 254 -0.78 -21.86 16.55
CA ALA A 254 -1.48 -22.93 17.23
C ALA A 254 -3.02 -22.85 17.07
N LYS A 255 -3.57 -21.64 17.08
CA LYS A 255 -5.01 -21.41 16.80
C LYS A 255 -5.36 -21.84 15.38
N LEU A 256 -4.60 -21.41 14.38
CA LEU A 256 -4.84 -21.76 12.99
C LEU A 256 -4.78 -23.28 12.77
N GLU A 257 -3.78 -23.96 13.33
CA GLU A 257 -3.66 -25.42 13.24
C GLU A 257 -4.86 -26.14 13.88
N SER A 258 -5.33 -25.66 15.03
CA SER A 258 -6.52 -26.19 15.69
C SER A 258 -7.77 -26.02 14.83
N ASP A 259 -7.95 -24.85 14.21
CA ASP A 259 -9.08 -24.57 13.32
C ASP A 259 -9.06 -25.45 12.06
N ILE A 260 -7.88 -25.70 11.48
CA ILE A 260 -7.71 -26.61 10.34
C ILE A 260 -8.09 -28.03 10.73
N LYS A 261 -7.54 -28.55 11.84
CA LYS A 261 -7.86 -29.90 12.34
C LYS A 261 -9.35 -30.09 12.61
N LYS A 262 -10.03 -29.07 13.15
CA LYS A 262 -11.49 -29.10 13.38
C LYS A 262 -12.31 -29.15 12.08
N LYS A 263 -11.83 -28.51 11.01
CA LYS A 263 -12.49 -28.55 9.69
C LYS A 263 -12.30 -29.88 8.98
N GLU A 264 -11.17 -30.55 9.21
CA GLU A 264 -10.83 -31.86 8.61
C GLU A 264 -11.42 -33.05 9.38
N ALA A 265 -11.82 -32.88 10.64
CA ALA A 265 -12.47 -33.93 11.40
C ALA A 265 -13.84 -34.30 10.78
N PRO A 266 -14.14 -35.60 10.57
CA PRO A 266 -15.41 -36.01 10.01
C PRO A 266 -16.55 -35.58 10.94
N LYS A 267 -17.54 -34.88 10.39
CA LYS A 267 -18.79 -34.60 11.09
C LYS A 267 -19.45 -35.94 11.43
N ARG A 268 -19.49 -36.29 12.72
CA ARG A 268 -20.28 -37.41 13.24
C ARG A 268 -21.76 -37.11 13.12
#